data_AF-A0A964QDN9-F1
#
_entry.id   AF-A0A964QDN9-F1
#
_cell.length_a   1.000
_cell.length_b   1.000
_cell.length_c   1.000
_cell.angle_alpha   90.00
_cell.angle_beta   90.00
_cell.angle_gamma   90.00
#
_symmetry.space_group_name_H-M   'P 1'
#
loop_
_entity.id
_entity.type
_entity.pdbx_description
1 polymer ?
#
loop_
_entity_poly.entity_id
_entity_poly.type
_entity_poly.pdbx_seq_one_letter_code
_entity_poly.pdbx_strand_id
1 'polypeptide(L)'
;NAGSRLTGYVGAGQAVPWLRLMEPGGVTHYNPGTKMALARGTEMRLLQAEAILMTQPSNITGALALINQARTFYTSLTTKQPLVPYQATTLADTWTALKTERHIDGFGQAKRLFDIMRWTRDKTPGQHPWPNWEPLSAIFTSEKPFSVEGICMVVPNTERLANPNIPDDQVL
;
A
#
# COMPACT_ATOMS: atom_id res chain seq x y z
N ASN A 1 14.69 21.27 23.74
CA ASN A 1 15.56 21.19 22.54
C ASN A 1 15.57 19.77 21.97
N ALA A 2 14.54 19.42 21.20
CA ALA A 2 14.34 18.09 20.61
C ALA A 2 14.59 18.12 19.08
N GLY A 3 15.74 18.65 18.67
CA GLY A 3 16.04 18.97 17.26
C GLY A 3 17.31 18.33 16.70
N SER A 4 17.82 17.23 17.28
CA SER A 4 19.14 16.72 16.90
C SER A 4 19.26 15.19 16.84
N ARG A 5 18.25 14.48 16.33
CA ARG A 5 18.36 13.03 16.09
C ARG A 5 17.76 12.57 14.77
N LEU A 6 18.25 13.12 13.66
CA LEU A 6 18.28 12.48 12.33
C LEU A 6 19.45 13.00 11.47
N THR A 7 20.59 13.31 12.10
CA THR A 7 21.84 13.72 11.42
C THR A 7 22.65 12.49 10.96
N GLY A 8 22.02 11.60 10.19
CA GLY A 8 22.65 10.34 9.72
C GLY A 8 22.67 10.14 8.21
N TYR A 9 21.83 10.83 7.43
CA TYR A 9 21.73 10.61 5.98
C TYR A 9 22.17 11.86 5.21
N VAL A 10 23.45 12.21 5.36
CA VAL A 10 24.14 13.21 4.52
C VAL A 10 25.01 12.50 3.49
N GLY A 11 24.48 11.43 2.89
CA GLY A 11 25.08 10.79 1.72
C GLY A 11 24.40 11.32 0.47
N ALA A 12 25.00 12.32 -0.18
CA ALA A 12 24.58 12.74 -1.50
C ALA A 12 24.68 11.54 -2.47
N GLY A 13 23.54 10.93 -2.80
CA GLY A 13 23.48 9.88 -3.82
C GLY A 13 22.60 8.66 -3.54
N GLN A 14 22.00 8.51 -2.35
CA GLN A 14 21.08 7.41 -2.08
C GLN A 14 19.72 7.90 -1.58
N ALA A 15 19.04 8.69 -2.42
CA ALA A 15 17.59 8.85 -2.28
C ALA A 15 16.93 7.60 -2.85
N VAL A 16 16.22 6.83 -2.02
CA VAL A 16 15.38 5.72 -2.50
C VAL A 16 14.27 6.34 -3.35
N PRO A 17 14.20 6.09 -4.68
CA PRO A 17 13.41 6.90 -5.61
C PRO A 17 11.90 6.91 -5.35
N TRP A 18 11.39 5.99 -4.53
CA TRP A 18 9.96 5.85 -4.21
C TRP A 18 9.61 6.27 -2.77
N LEU A 19 10.58 6.61 -1.92
CA LEU A 19 10.34 6.98 -0.52
C LEU A 19 10.22 8.51 -0.35
N ARG A 20 9.11 9.07 -0.85
CA ARG A 20 8.81 10.52 -0.80
C ARG A 20 8.64 11.10 0.60
N LEU A 21 8.53 10.26 1.63
CA LEU A 21 8.39 10.68 3.03
C LEU A 21 9.68 11.29 3.62
N MET A 22 10.84 11.09 2.97
CA MET A 22 12.14 11.56 3.46
C MET A 22 12.78 12.68 2.63
N GLU A 23 12.11 13.18 1.59
CA GLU A 23 12.60 14.37 0.88
C GLU A 23 12.52 15.60 1.80
N PRO A 24 13.41 16.60 1.64
CA PRO A 24 13.20 17.92 2.26
C PRO A 24 11.88 18.52 1.73
N GLY A 25 10.88 18.69 2.61
CA GLY A 25 9.50 19.03 2.21
C GLY A 25 8.57 17.83 2.03
N GLY A 26 9.10 16.62 2.24
CA GLY A 26 8.32 15.40 2.41
C GLY A 26 7.40 15.50 3.62
N VAL A 27 6.19 15.00 3.44
CA VAL A 27 5.06 15.11 4.37
C VAL A 27 5.35 14.30 5.63
N THR A 28 6.07 14.88 6.58
CA THR A 28 6.23 14.32 7.92
C THR A 28 5.21 14.94 8.87
N HIS A 29 4.71 14.15 9.81
CA HIS A 29 3.77 14.56 10.86
C HIS A 29 4.27 15.73 11.74
N TYR A 30 5.54 16.13 11.61
CA TYR A 30 6.16 17.20 12.39
C TYR A 30 5.68 18.62 12.04
N ASN A 31 4.98 18.82 10.92
CA ASN A 31 4.41 20.12 10.58
C ASN A 31 2.87 20.03 10.54
N PRO A 32 2.16 20.51 11.60
CA PRO A 32 0.71 20.39 11.74
C PRO A 32 -0.10 21.15 10.66
N GLY A 33 0.55 21.91 9.77
CA GLY A 33 -0.08 22.56 8.62
C GLY A 33 0.00 21.77 7.30
N THR A 34 0.62 20.59 7.29
CA THR A 34 0.86 19.86 6.04
C THR A 34 -0.41 19.14 5.58
N LYS A 35 -0.86 19.42 4.34
CA LYS A 35 -2.03 18.78 3.75
C LYS A 35 -1.76 17.31 3.48
N MET A 36 -2.62 16.45 4.01
CA MET A 36 -2.62 15.02 3.72
C MET A 36 -3.65 14.72 2.64
N ALA A 37 -3.22 14.14 1.51
CA ALA A 37 -4.14 13.71 0.47
C ALA A 37 -4.86 12.43 0.92
N LEU A 38 -6.18 12.52 1.19
CA LEU A 38 -7.01 11.36 1.53
C LEU A 38 -7.26 10.43 0.33
N ALA A 39 -7.26 11.01 -0.87
CA ALA A 39 -7.39 10.32 -2.15
C ALA A 39 -6.58 11.06 -3.22
N ARG A 40 -6.10 10.32 -4.22
CA ARG A 40 -5.36 10.88 -5.37
C ARG A 40 -5.96 10.41 -6.69
N GLY A 41 -5.77 11.23 -7.73
CA GLY A 41 -6.21 10.84 -9.08
C GLY A 41 -5.49 9.60 -9.62
N THR A 42 -4.21 9.41 -9.26
CA THR A 42 -3.43 8.21 -9.57
C THR A 42 -4.01 6.97 -8.92
N GLU A 43 -4.37 7.04 -7.63
CA GLU A 43 -5.06 5.97 -6.90
C GLU A 43 -6.37 5.58 -7.59
N MET A 44 -7.16 6.57 -8.02
CA MET A 44 -8.43 6.32 -8.72
C MET A 44 -8.22 5.61 -10.06
N ARG A 45 -7.15 5.94 -10.81
CA ARG A 45 -6.78 5.21 -12.03
C ARG A 45 -6.42 3.75 -11.75
N LEU A 46 -5.69 3.49 -10.67
CA LEU A 46 -5.34 2.13 -10.27
C LEU A 46 -6.57 1.33 -9.82
N LEU A 47 -7.52 1.95 -9.13
CA LEU A 47 -8.80 1.31 -8.80
C LEU A 47 -9.64 1.00 -10.05
N GLN A 48 -9.64 1.88 -11.06
CA GLN A 48 -10.28 1.60 -12.35
C GLN A 48 -9.62 0.41 -13.06
N ALA A 49 -8.28 0.35 -13.08
CA ALA A 49 -7.55 -0.78 -13.65
C ALA A 49 -7.90 -2.09 -12.93
N GLU A 50 -7.98 -2.05 -11.61
CA GLU A 50 -8.39 -3.20 -10.81
C GLU A 50 -9.81 -3.66 -11.13
N ALA A 51 -10.76 -2.72 -11.23
CA ALA A 51 -12.14 -3.04 -11.58
C ALA A 51 -12.23 -3.73 -12.95
N ILE A 52 -11.42 -3.30 -13.94
CA ILE A 52 -11.31 -3.99 -15.23
C ILE A 52 -10.78 -5.42 -15.02
N LEU A 53 -9.71 -5.62 -14.26
CA LEU A 53 -9.16 -6.96 -14.03
C LEU A 53 -10.12 -7.90 -13.29
N MET A 54 -10.98 -7.37 -12.41
CA MET A 54 -11.98 -8.15 -11.68
C MET A 54 -13.20 -8.50 -12.54
N THR A 55 -13.67 -7.58 -13.37
CA THR A 55 -14.91 -7.75 -14.15
C THR A 55 -14.67 -8.31 -15.56
N GLN A 56 -13.49 -8.05 -16.14
CA GLN A 56 -13.12 -8.37 -17.51
C GLN A 56 -11.67 -8.87 -17.57
N PRO A 57 -11.37 -10.08 -17.07
CA PRO A 57 -9.99 -10.60 -16.98
C PRO A 57 -9.28 -10.77 -18.33
N SER A 58 -10.00 -10.78 -19.44
CA SER A 58 -9.42 -10.79 -20.79
C SER A 58 -8.94 -9.40 -21.26
N ASN A 59 -9.41 -8.32 -20.64
CA ASN A 59 -9.06 -6.94 -21.00
C ASN A 59 -7.79 -6.47 -20.29
N ILE A 60 -6.71 -7.21 -20.50
CA ILE A 60 -5.39 -6.92 -19.92
C ILE A 60 -4.85 -5.58 -20.44
N THR A 61 -5.01 -5.31 -21.74
CA THR A 61 -4.51 -4.08 -22.37
C THR A 61 -5.18 -2.83 -21.80
N GLY A 62 -6.49 -2.88 -21.54
CA GLY A 62 -7.22 -1.75 -20.93
C GLY A 62 -6.76 -1.47 -19.49
N ALA A 63 -6.57 -2.52 -18.69
CA ALA A 63 -6.05 -2.37 -17.33
C ALA A 63 -4.60 -1.84 -17.34
N LEU A 64 -3.74 -2.41 -18.18
CA LEU A 64 -2.33 -2.01 -18.28
C LEU A 64 -2.18 -0.55 -18.76
N ALA A 65 -3.06 -0.07 -19.64
CA ALA A 65 -3.07 1.33 -20.07
C ALA A 65 -3.32 2.28 -18.89
N LEU A 66 -4.28 1.97 -18.01
CA LEU A 66 -4.56 2.78 -16.82
C LEU A 66 -3.43 2.72 -15.78
N ILE A 67 -2.84 1.53 -15.57
CA ILE A 67 -1.66 1.36 -14.70
C ILE A 67 -0.50 2.21 -15.23
N ASN A 68 -0.24 2.16 -16.53
CA ASN A 68 0.83 2.92 -17.16
C ASN A 68 0.57 4.42 -17.11
N GLN A 69 -0.68 4.88 -17.24
CA GLN A 69 -1.01 6.30 -17.03
C GLN A 69 -0.66 6.78 -15.61
N ALA A 70 -0.99 5.98 -14.58
CA ALA A 70 -0.63 6.31 -13.21
C ALA A 70 0.90 6.29 -13.00
N ARG A 71 1.60 5.32 -13.59
CA ARG A 71 3.06 5.20 -13.49
C ARG A 71 3.80 6.34 -14.17
N THR A 72 3.43 6.68 -15.40
CA THR A 72 4.09 7.75 -16.18
C THR A 72 3.81 9.16 -15.64
N PHE A 73 2.82 9.31 -14.75
CA PHE A 73 2.62 10.56 -14.03
C PHE A 73 3.80 10.90 -13.11
N TYR A 74 4.51 9.89 -12.62
CA TYR A 74 5.68 10.07 -11.78
C TYR A 74 6.96 10.23 -12.61
N THR A 75 7.81 11.18 -12.19
CA THR A 75 9.12 11.45 -12.80
C THR A 75 10.22 10.92 -11.90
N SER A 76 11.16 10.19 -12.49
CA SER A 76 12.35 9.70 -11.79
C SER A 76 13.22 10.86 -11.29
N LEU A 77 13.65 10.80 -10.03
CA LEU A 77 14.59 11.77 -9.47
C LEU A 77 15.97 11.71 -10.13
N THR A 78 16.38 10.53 -10.59
CA THR A 78 17.71 10.28 -11.17
C THR A 78 17.76 10.69 -12.64
N THR A 79 16.82 10.20 -13.45
CA THR A 79 16.84 10.43 -14.90
C THR A 79 16.05 11.67 -15.32
N LYS A 80 15.24 12.24 -14.42
CA LYS A 80 14.32 13.36 -14.70
C LYS A 80 13.31 13.07 -15.82
N GLN A 81 13.08 11.80 -16.13
CA GLN A 81 12.11 11.34 -17.14
C GLN A 81 10.92 10.63 -16.47
N PRO A 82 9.75 10.58 -17.12
CA PRO A 82 8.64 9.74 -16.69
C PRO A 82 9.08 8.30 -16.43
N LEU A 83 8.48 7.64 -15.44
CA LEU A 83 8.77 6.23 -15.18
C LEU A 83 8.41 5.38 -16.40
N VAL A 84 9.28 4.42 -16.71
CA VAL A 84 9.13 3.51 -17.85
C VAL A 84 7.85 2.68 -17.68
N PRO A 85 6.93 2.65 -18.67
CA PRO A 85 5.71 1.85 -18.62
C PRO A 85 6.00 0.36 -18.38
N TYR A 86 5.13 -0.30 -17.63
CA TYR A 86 5.15 -1.76 -17.53
C TYR A 86 4.72 -2.41 -18.84
N GLN A 87 5.36 -3.53 -19.15
CA GLN A 87 4.97 -4.44 -20.21
C GLN A 87 4.50 -5.73 -19.55
N ALA A 88 3.27 -6.15 -19.85
CA ALA A 88 2.69 -7.38 -19.34
C ALA A 88 1.87 -8.03 -20.46
N THR A 89 2.08 -9.32 -20.69
CA THR A 89 1.36 -10.10 -21.70
C THR A 89 0.39 -11.10 -21.07
N THR A 90 0.50 -11.34 -19.77
CA THR A 90 -0.37 -12.25 -19.03
C THR A 90 -1.21 -11.52 -17.99
N LEU A 91 -2.32 -12.15 -17.59
CA LEU A 91 -3.17 -11.66 -16.51
C LEU A 91 -2.39 -11.57 -15.19
N ALA A 92 -1.58 -12.57 -14.88
CA ALA A 92 -0.79 -12.62 -13.65
C ALA A 92 0.26 -11.50 -13.60
N ASP A 93 0.94 -11.23 -14.72
CA ASP A 93 1.93 -10.13 -14.78
C ASP A 93 1.25 -8.76 -14.65
N THR A 94 0.06 -8.61 -15.21
CA THR A 94 -0.72 -7.36 -15.11
C THR A 94 -1.20 -7.11 -13.69
N TRP A 95 -1.66 -8.16 -13.01
CA TRP A 95 -1.95 -8.08 -11.58
C TRP A 95 -0.71 -7.78 -10.74
N THR A 96 0.44 -8.38 -11.08
CA THR A 96 1.71 -8.08 -10.41
C THR A 96 2.10 -6.61 -10.57
N ALA A 97 1.93 -6.05 -11.77
CA ALA A 97 2.14 -4.62 -12.04
C ALA A 97 1.19 -3.74 -11.23
N LEU A 98 -0.11 -4.07 -11.18
CA LEU A 98 -1.10 -3.36 -10.37
C LEU A 98 -0.76 -3.39 -8.87
N LYS A 99 -0.47 -4.57 -8.34
CA LYS A 99 -0.10 -4.78 -6.93
C LYS A 99 1.17 -4.00 -6.55
N THR A 100 2.04 -3.78 -7.52
CA THR A 100 3.26 -2.99 -7.39
C THR A 100 3.00 -1.49 -7.42
N GLU A 101 2.24 -1.00 -8.39
CA GLU A 101 1.89 0.43 -8.43
C GLU A 101 1.10 0.87 -7.21
N ARG A 102 0.13 0.08 -6.73
CA ARG A 102 -0.61 0.41 -5.50
C ARG A 102 0.28 0.41 -4.26
N HIS A 103 1.33 -0.41 -4.24
CA HIS A 103 2.32 -0.37 -3.16
C HIS A 103 3.10 0.95 -3.18
N ILE A 104 3.58 1.35 -4.36
CA ILE A 104 4.38 2.57 -4.54
C ILE A 104 3.53 3.83 -4.29
N ASP A 105 2.36 3.93 -4.92
CA ASP A 105 1.46 5.09 -4.85
C ASP A 105 0.88 5.27 -3.44
N GLY A 106 0.52 4.16 -2.78
CA GLY A 106 -0.09 4.12 -1.46
C GLY A 106 0.88 3.95 -0.29
N PHE A 107 2.20 4.00 -0.52
CA PHE A 107 3.19 3.83 0.54
C PHE A 107 3.01 4.91 1.62
N GLY A 108 2.95 4.48 2.88
CA GLY A 108 2.74 5.38 4.02
C GLY A 108 1.34 6.00 4.15
N GLN A 109 0.36 5.55 3.35
CA GLN A 109 -1.02 6.09 3.36
C GLN A 109 -2.05 5.12 3.96
N ALA A 110 -1.59 4.10 4.70
CA ALA A 110 -2.43 3.11 5.38
C ALA A 110 -3.40 2.31 4.47
N LYS A 111 -3.20 2.29 3.14
CA LYS A 111 -4.04 1.52 2.19
C LYS A 111 -3.60 0.07 2.01
N ARG A 112 -2.29 -0.18 2.19
CA ARG A 112 -1.65 -1.44 1.80
C ARG A 112 -2.21 -2.66 2.53
N LEU A 113 -2.48 -2.54 3.83
CA LEU A 113 -3.03 -3.64 4.62
C LEU A 113 -4.34 -4.15 4.01
N PHE A 114 -5.28 -3.25 3.76
CA PHE A 114 -6.59 -3.58 3.18
C PHE A 114 -6.51 -4.12 1.76
N ASP A 115 -5.59 -3.61 0.93
CA ASP A 115 -5.35 -4.14 -0.41
C ASP A 115 -4.91 -5.61 -0.36
N ILE A 116 -3.96 -5.94 0.51
CA ILE A 116 -3.49 -7.33 0.68
C ILE A 116 -4.62 -8.21 1.18
N MET A 117 -5.34 -7.78 2.22
CA MET A 117 -6.44 -8.56 2.80
C MET A 117 -7.51 -8.90 1.75
N ARG A 118 -7.93 -7.91 0.96
CA ARG A 118 -8.89 -8.12 -0.13
C ARG A 118 -8.36 -9.07 -1.19
N TRP A 119 -7.11 -8.88 -1.63
CA TRP A 119 -6.50 -9.73 -2.65
C TRP A 119 -6.28 -11.17 -2.19
N THR A 120 -5.93 -11.36 -0.93
CA THR A 120 -5.80 -12.69 -0.32
C THR A 120 -7.17 -13.37 -0.20
N ARG A 121 -8.20 -12.64 0.27
CA ARG A 121 -9.58 -13.14 0.34
C ARG A 121 -10.09 -13.57 -1.04
N ASP A 122 -9.89 -12.73 -2.05
CA ASP A 122 -10.40 -12.93 -3.41
C ASP A 122 -9.47 -13.81 -4.27
N LYS A 123 -8.37 -14.30 -3.71
CA LYS A 123 -7.35 -15.13 -4.39
C LYS A 123 -6.88 -14.51 -5.72
N THR A 124 -6.64 -13.19 -5.75
CA THR A 124 -6.26 -12.51 -6.99
C THR A 124 -4.86 -12.94 -7.45
N PRO A 125 -4.65 -13.18 -8.75
CA PRO A 125 -3.39 -13.71 -9.26
C PRO A 125 -2.26 -12.68 -9.18
N GLY A 126 -1.05 -13.09 -9.56
CA GLY A 126 0.13 -12.22 -9.56
C GLY A 126 0.80 -12.09 -8.19
N GLN A 127 2.10 -11.82 -8.23
CA GLN A 127 2.92 -11.75 -7.03
C GLN A 127 2.79 -10.39 -6.35
N HIS A 128 2.97 -10.39 -5.03
CA HIS A 128 3.14 -9.15 -4.28
C HIS A 128 4.62 -8.76 -4.30
N PRO A 129 4.97 -7.47 -4.49
CA PRO A 129 6.36 -7.00 -4.53
C PRO A 129 6.96 -6.91 -3.12
N TRP A 130 6.95 -8.00 -2.37
CA TRP A 130 7.60 -8.02 -1.07
C TRP A 130 9.12 -8.03 -1.28
N PRO A 131 9.86 -7.11 -0.63
CA PRO A 131 11.27 -7.36 -0.37
C PRO A 131 11.44 -8.74 0.25
N ASN A 132 12.60 -9.37 0.04
CA ASN A 132 12.97 -10.55 0.81
C ASN A 132 13.18 -10.10 2.26
N TRP A 133 12.10 -10.06 3.03
CA TRP A 133 12.13 -9.71 4.43
C TRP A 133 12.87 -10.79 5.21
N GLU A 134 13.47 -10.39 6.31
CA GLU A 134 13.96 -11.34 7.30
C GLU A 134 12.83 -12.32 7.71
N PRO A 135 13.17 -13.57 8.06
CA PRO A 135 12.17 -14.52 8.52
C PRO A 135 11.37 -13.92 9.68
N LEU A 136 10.05 -14.03 9.60
CA LEU A 136 9.12 -13.55 10.64
C LEU A 136 9.58 -14.07 12.00
N SER A 137 9.78 -13.16 12.95
CA SER A 137 10.13 -13.53 14.30
C SER A 137 9.00 -14.37 14.93
N ALA A 138 9.36 -15.24 15.85
CA ALA A 138 8.39 -16.14 16.51
C ALA A 138 7.23 -15.38 17.18
N ILE A 139 7.44 -14.13 17.58
CA ILE A 139 6.43 -13.27 18.20
C ILE A 139 5.27 -12.97 17.23
N PHE A 140 5.57 -12.80 15.94
CA PHE A 140 4.55 -12.52 14.92
C PHE A 140 3.95 -13.79 14.30
N THR A 141 4.44 -14.97 14.67
CA THR A 141 3.86 -16.25 14.25
C THR A 141 3.02 -16.91 15.35
N SER A 142 3.31 -16.62 16.64
CA SER A 142 2.56 -17.16 17.78
C SER A 142 1.33 -16.33 18.14
N GLU A 143 1.37 -15.01 17.99
CA GLU A 143 0.21 -14.17 18.26
C GLU A 143 -0.68 -14.06 17.01
N LYS A 144 -1.94 -14.46 17.14
CA LYS A 144 -3.01 -14.12 16.20
C LYS A 144 -3.90 -13.01 16.77
N PRO A 145 -3.46 -11.73 16.89
CA PRO A 145 -4.26 -10.72 17.55
C PRO A 145 -5.21 -10.00 16.58
N PHE A 146 -5.87 -10.74 15.69
CA PHE A 146 -6.98 -10.24 14.88
C PHE A 146 -8.09 -11.29 14.90
N SER A 147 -9.24 -10.93 15.49
CA SER A 147 -10.36 -11.82 15.83
C SER A 147 -10.77 -12.80 14.73
N VAL A 148 -11.08 -14.03 15.15
CA VAL A 148 -11.72 -15.22 14.52
C VAL A 148 -11.40 -15.60 13.06
N GLU A 149 -11.05 -14.67 12.18
CA GLU A 149 -10.62 -14.88 10.80
C GLU A 149 -9.50 -13.90 10.36
N GLY A 150 -8.93 -13.12 11.28
CA GLY A 150 -7.76 -12.27 11.01
C GLY A 150 -8.05 -10.95 10.28
N ILE A 151 -9.33 -10.62 10.06
CA ILE A 151 -9.74 -9.52 9.18
C ILE A 151 -10.34 -8.32 9.94
N CYS A 152 -10.97 -8.55 11.09
CA CYS A 152 -11.69 -7.53 11.84
C CYS A 152 -10.94 -7.14 13.12
N MET A 153 -10.82 -5.83 13.37
CA MET A 153 -10.39 -5.33 14.68
C MET A 153 -11.46 -5.71 15.71
N VAL A 154 -11.02 -6.11 16.91
CA VAL A 154 -11.94 -6.45 18.00
C VAL A 154 -12.69 -5.20 18.44
N VAL A 155 -14.00 -5.34 18.71
CA VAL A 155 -14.79 -4.23 19.25
C VAL A 155 -14.23 -3.83 20.63
N PRO A 156 -13.97 -2.53 20.89
CA PRO A 156 -13.44 -2.09 22.18
C PRO A 156 -14.32 -2.53 23.35
N ASN A 157 -13.68 -2.90 24.46
CA ASN A 157 -14.39 -3.33 25.68
C ASN A 157 -15.32 -2.24 26.21
N THR A 158 -15.00 -0.95 26.00
CA THR A 158 -15.87 0.17 26.39
C THR A 158 -17.23 0.13 25.71
N GLU A 159 -17.25 -0.12 24.39
CA GLU A 159 -18.49 -0.23 23.62
C GLU A 159 -19.27 -1.49 23.99
N ARG A 160 -18.56 -2.61 24.16
CA ARG A 160 -19.18 -3.89 24.52
C ARG A 160 -19.82 -3.89 25.91
N LEU A 161 -19.14 -3.31 26.90
CA LEU A 161 -19.68 -3.20 28.27
C LEU A 161 -20.81 -2.17 28.37
N ALA A 162 -20.83 -1.17 27.48
CA ALA A 162 -21.87 -0.14 27.46
C ALA A 162 -23.14 -0.57 26.71
N ASN A 163 -23.03 -1.44 25.69
CA ASN A 163 -24.15 -1.83 24.85
C ASN A 163 -24.39 -3.36 24.88
N PRO A 164 -25.49 -3.83 25.52
CA PRO A 164 -25.79 -5.26 25.64
C PRO A 164 -26.15 -5.94 24.31
N ASN A 165 -26.36 -5.17 23.23
CA ASN A 165 -26.62 -5.73 21.90
C ASN A 165 -25.34 -6.14 21.15
N ILE A 166 -24.16 -5.83 21.68
CA ILE A 166 -22.88 -6.21 21.08
C ILE A 166 -22.49 -7.57 21.66
N PRO A 167 -22.35 -8.63 20.83
CA PRO A 167 -21.98 -9.95 21.30
C PRO A 167 -20.55 -9.97 21.87
N ASP A 168 -20.32 -10.86 22.84
CA ASP A 168 -18.98 -11.13 23.39
C ASP A 168 -18.29 -12.18 22.52
N ASP A 169 -17.57 -11.71 21.51
CA ASP A 169 -16.94 -12.53 20.46
C ASP A 169 -15.43 -12.72 20.65
N GLN A 170 -14.91 -12.46 21.86
CA GLN A 170 -13.50 -12.74 22.15
C GLN A 170 -13.28 -14.25 22.32
N VAL A 171 -12.67 -14.85 21.30
CA VAL A 171 -11.93 -16.11 21.44
C VAL A 171 -10.66 -15.78 22.22
N LEU A 172 -10.52 -16.40 23.40
CA LEU A 172 -9.32 -16.41 24.24
C LEU A 172 -8.08 -16.89 23.47
#